data_AF-A0A674C663-F1
#
_entry.id   AF-A0A674C663-F1
#
_cell.length_a   1.000
_cell.length_b   1.000
_cell.length_c   1.000
_cell.angle_alpha   90.00
_cell.angle_beta   90.00
_cell.angle_gamma   90.00
#
_symmetry.space_group_name_H-M   'P 1'
#
loop_
_entity.id
_entity.type
_entity.pdbx_description
1 polymer ?
#
loop_
_entity_poly.entity_id
_entity_poly.type
_entity_poly.pdbx_seq_one_letter_code
_entity_poly.pdbx_strand_id
1 'polypeptide(L)'
;MWGKILNPVVISRVRLTSSFRSLLTMQLKTTEFQSLFSDGLNGIAELFEKYKFELRIAGGAVRDLLSGKRPENVDFMFQTAGIRRINNKGEKHGTITARVRASQDYYEI
;
A
#
# COMPACT_ATOMS: atom_id res chain seq x y z
N MET A 1 34.15 -68.07 4.14
CA MET A 1 34.32 -66.60 4.15
C MET A 1 32.97 -65.97 3.82
N TRP A 2 32.20 -65.59 4.83
CA TRP A 2 30.86 -65.02 4.69
C TRP A 2 30.95 -63.49 4.67
N GLY A 3 30.64 -62.88 3.53
CA GLY A 3 30.51 -61.43 3.40
C GLY A 3 29.20 -60.96 4.04
N LYS A 4 29.27 -60.45 5.27
CA LYS A 4 28.20 -59.63 5.84
C LYS A 4 28.56 -58.16 5.60
N ILE A 5 27.95 -57.57 4.58
CA ILE A 5 27.85 -56.12 4.46
C ILE A 5 26.37 -55.80 4.34
N LEU A 6 25.75 -55.48 5.47
CA LEU A 6 24.50 -54.72 5.49
C LEU A 6 24.84 -53.36 6.10
N ASN A 7 24.94 -52.38 5.21
CA ASN A 7 25.15 -50.98 5.55
C ASN A 7 23.92 -50.42 6.29
N PRO A 8 24.10 -49.51 7.25
CA PRO A 8 23.00 -48.98 8.05
C PRO A 8 22.28 -47.90 7.23
N VAL A 9 21.08 -48.21 6.75
CA VAL A 9 20.16 -47.17 6.24
C VAL A 9 19.51 -46.49 7.46
N VAL A 10 20.30 -45.69 8.17
CA VAL A 10 19.77 -44.66 9.07
C VAL A 10 19.47 -43.47 8.17
N ILE A 11 18.28 -43.49 7.55
CA ILE A 11 17.72 -42.30 6.93
C ILE A 11 17.44 -41.32 8.06
N SER A 12 18.39 -40.42 8.28
CA SER A 12 18.23 -39.23 9.10
C SER A 12 17.08 -38.41 8.52
N ARG A 13 15.88 -38.57 9.09
CA ARG A 13 14.75 -37.65 8.87
C ARG A 13 15.15 -36.30 9.44
N VAL A 14 15.85 -35.49 8.66
CA VAL A 14 15.92 -34.06 8.89
C VAL A 14 14.50 -33.54 8.66
N ARG A 15 13.70 -33.44 9.73
CA ARG A 15 12.48 -32.65 9.70
C ARG A 15 12.92 -31.22 9.39
N LEU A 16 12.73 -30.81 8.14
CA LEU A 16 12.71 -29.40 7.77
C LEU A 16 11.53 -28.79 8.56
N THR A 17 11.80 -28.29 9.76
CA THR A 17 10.88 -27.39 10.43
C THR A 17 10.98 -26.08 9.66
N SER A 18 10.15 -25.94 8.62
CA SER A 18 9.93 -24.65 7.98
C SER A 18 9.39 -23.71 9.04
N SER A 19 10.30 -22.93 9.61
CA SER A 19 9.98 -21.84 10.52
C SER A 19 9.30 -20.78 9.68
N PHE A 20 7.96 -20.82 9.63
CA PHE A 20 7.15 -19.71 9.15
C PHE A 20 7.34 -18.56 10.14
N ARG A 21 8.34 -17.71 9.88
CA ARG A 21 8.50 -16.45 10.61
C ARG A 21 7.43 -15.49 10.11
N SER A 22 6.51 -15.09 10.97
CA SER A 22 5.60 -13.97 10.69
C SER A 22 6.38 -12.66 10.83
N LEU A 23 6.31 -11.81 9.81
CA LEU A 23 6.79 -10.44 9.91
C LEU A 23 5.69 -9.60 10.54
N LEU A 24 5.94 -9.09 11.74
CA LEU A 24 5.05 -8.14 12.41
C LEU A 24 5.56 -6.73 12.14
N THR A 25 4.67 -5.85 11.68
CA THR A 25 4.97 -4.45 11.39
C THR A 25 4.01 -3.54 12.14
N MET A 26 4.49 -2.36 12.52
CA MET A 26 3.63 -1.34 13.13
C MET A 26 2.78 -0.68 12.05
N GLN A 27 1.51 -0.44 12.38
CA GLN A 27 0.55 0.24 11.50
C GLN A 27 -0.25 1.26 12.31
N LEU A 28 -0.57 2.39 11.68
CA LEU A 28 -1.42 3.41 12.27
C LEU A 28 -2.89 2.98 12.17
N LYS A 29 -3.58 2.88 13.31
CA LYS A 29 -4.98 2.40 13.40
C LYS A 29 -5.87 3.33 14.21
N THR A 30 -5.73 4.64 14.00
CA THR A 30 -6.49 5.66 14.74
C THR A 30 -7.79 6.04 14.04
N THR A 31 -8.72 6.62 14.79
CA THR A 31 -10.01 7.12 14.27
C THR A 31 -9.82 8.23 13.24
N GLU A 32 -8.83 9.09 13.43
CA GLU A 32 -8.50 10.19 12.53
C GLU A 32 -8.06 9.65 11.17
N PHE A 33 -7.23 8.59 11.17
CA PHE A 33 -6.80 7.94 9.94
C PHE A 33 -7.97 7.22 9.25
N GLN A 34 -8.77 6.46 10.00
CA GLN A 34 -9.92 5.75 9.43
C GLN A 34 -10.97 6.69 8.82
N SER A 35 -11.12 7.88 9.40
CA SER A 35 -12.07 8.88 8.91
C SER A 35 -11.72 9.46 7.52
N LEU A 36 -10.51 9.22 7.01
CA LEU A 36 -10.11 9.67 5.67
C LEU A 36 -10.69 8.80 4.54
N PHE A 37 -11.02 7.53 4.82
CA PHE A 37 -11.48 6.55 3.82
C PHE A 37 -12.95 6.75 3.42
N SER A 38 -13.21 7.86 2.74
CA SER A 38 -14.47 8.11 2.05
C SER A 38 -14.56 7.30 0.75
N ASP A 39 -15.78 7.09 0.23
CA ASP A 39 -16.01 6.39 -1.04
C ASP A 39 -15.17 6.96 -2.19
N GLY A 40 -15.03 8.29 -2.25
CA GLY A 40 -14.20 8.97 -3.26
C GLY A 40 -12.71 8.65 -3.13
N LEU A 41 -12.18 8.59 -1.90
CA LEU A 41 -10.77 8.24 -1.68
C LEU A 41 -10.51 6.75 -1.94
N ASN A 42 -11.44 5.89 -1.56
CA ASN A 42 -11.36 4.45 -1.84
C ASN A 42 -11.34 4.20 -3.36
N GLY A 43 -12.20 4.88 -4.13
CA GLY A 43 -12.19 4.80 -5.58
C GLY A 43 -10.87 5.25 -6.22
N ILE A 44 -10.24 6.31 -5.69
CA ILE A 44 -8.88 6.70 -6.11
C ILE A 44 -7.88 5.59 -5.76
N ALA A 45 -7.90 5.08 -4.53
CA ALA A 45 -6.95 4.03 -4.11
C ALA A 45 -7.06 2.78 -5.00
N GLU A 46 -8.27 2.34 -5.31
CA GLU A 46 -8.55 1.23 -6.24
C GLU A 46 -8.05 1.52 -7.67
N LEU A 47 -8.22 2.75 -8.15
CA LEU A 47 -7.70 3.18 -9.45
C LEU A 47 -6.17 3.05 -9.50
N PHE A 48 -5.49 3.58 -8.49
CA PHE A 48 -4.02 3.49 -8.40
C PHE A 48 -3.55 2.05 -8.29
N GLU A 49 -4.23 1.21 -7.50
CA GLU A 49 -3.93 -0.23 -7.40
C GLU A 49 -4.15 -0.96 -8.74
N LYS A 50 -5.25 -0.66 -9.45
CA LYS A 50 -5.56 -1.23 -10.77
C LYS A 50 -4.47 -0.95 -11.78
N TYR A 51 -3.92 0.27 -11.77
CA TYR A 51 -2.85 0.68 -12.68
C TYR A 51 -1.44 0.43 -12.13
N LYS A 52 -1.31 -0.25 -10.98
CA LYS A 52 -0.01 -0.59 -10.35
C LYS A 52 0.83 0.63 -10.00
N PHE A 53 0.18 1.73 -9.60
CA PHE A 53 0.82 2.90 -9.04
C PHE A 53 0.71 2.90 -7.52
N GLU A 54 1.79 3.34 -6.87
CA GLU A 54 1.74 3.63 -5.45
C GLU A 54 1.02 4.96 -5.20
N LEU A 55 0.15 4.96 -4.20
CA LEU A 55 -0.48 6.15 -3.65
C LEU A 55 -0.11 6.24 -2.16
N ARG A 56 0.45 7.37 -1.74
CA ARG A 56 0.87 7.60 -0.35
C ARG A 56 0.40 8.96 0.15
N ILE A 57 0.01 9.05 1.42
CA ILE A 57 -0.20 10.33 2.11
C ILE A 57 1.17 10.96 2.38
N ALA A 58 1.31 12.25 2.15
CA ALA A 58 2.56 12.99 2.30
C ALA A 58 2.38 14.30 3.09
N GLY A 59 3.49 14.95 3.38
CA GLY A 59 3.52 16.32 3.89
C GLY A 59 2.87 16.52 5.26
N GLY A 60 2.16 17.64 5.42
CA GLY A 60 1.55 18.05 6.68
C GLY A 60 0.51 17.07 7.22
N ALA A 61 -0.19 16.37 6.33
CA ALA A 61 -1.20 15.38 6.71
C ALA A 61 -0.60 14.21 7.51
N VAL A 62 0.63 13.78 7.18
CA VAL A 62 1.33 12.72 7.94
C VAL A 62 1.63 13.20 9.36
N ARG A 63 2.14 14.43 9.51
CA ARG A 63 2.42 15.03 10.83
C ARG A 63 1.16 15.11 11.68
N ASP A 64 0.05 15.54 11.09
CA ASP A 64 -1.20 15.73 11.83
C ASP A 64 -1.77 14.39 12.29
N LEU A 65 -1.78 13.37 11.42
CA LEU A 65 -2.18 12.00 11.76
C LEU A 65 -1.33 11.39 12.88
N LEU A 66 -0.01 11.57 12.83
CA LEU A 66 0.91 11.10 13.88
C LEU A 66 0.73 11.86 15.21
N SER A 67 0.13 13.05 15.15
CA SER A 67 -0.22 13.86 16.33
C SER A 67 -1.63 13.58 16.86
N GLY A 68 -2.33 12.58 16.31
CA GLY A 68 -3.70 12.26 16.70
C GLY A 68 -4.73 13.30 16.26
N LYS A 69 -4.43 14.07 15.19
CA LYS A 69 -5.32 15.09 14.64
C LYS A 69 -5.78 14.69 13.24
N ARG A 70 -7.03 14.98 12.91
CA ARG A 70 -7.55 14.84 11.55
C ARG A 70 -6.99 15.99 10.70
N PRO A 71 -6.29 15.72 9.58
CA PRO A 71 -5.85 16.77 8.68
C PRO A 71 -7.03 17.39 7.92
N GLU A 72 -6.99 18.70 7.71
CA GLU A 72 -7.99 19.43 6.92
C GLU A 72 -7.76 19.26 5.41
N ASN A 73 -6.48 19.27 5.00
CA ASN A 73 -6.03 19.04 3.63
C ASN A 73 -5.12 17.81 3.60
N VAL A 74 -5.33 16.93 2.63
CA VAL A 74 -4.53 15.70 2.47
C VAL A 74 -3.80 15.74 1.13
N ASP A 75 -2.47 15.82 1.21
CA ASP A 75 -1.60 15.73 0.05
C ASP A 75 -1.27 14.27 -0.24
N PHE A 76 -1.47 13.87 -1.49
CA PHE A 76 -1.12 12.53 -1.98
C PHE A 76 0.04 12.60 -2.96
N MET A 77 1.01 11.70 -2.77
CA MET A 77 2.13 11.52 -3.70
C MET A 77 1.91 10.23 -4.49
N PHE A 78 2.14 10.30 -5.79
CA PHE A 78 2.11 9.14 -6.70
C PHE A 78 3.30 9.12 -7.63
N GLN A 79 3.69 7.92 -8.07
CA GLN A 79 4.69 7.76 -9.13
C GLN A 79 4.01 7.78 -10.50
N THR A 80 4.58 8.55 -11.44
CA THR A 80 3.98 8.82 -12.74
C THR A 80 3.90 7.58 -13.62
N ALA A 81 2.69 7.19 -14.04
CA ALA A 81 2.46 6.93 -15.46
C ALA A 81 1.12 7.47 -15.96
N GLY A 82 1.19 8.36 -16.95
CA GLY A 82 0.16 8.52 -17.98
C GLY A 82 -1.24 8.99 -17.60
N ILE A 83 -1.51 9.38 -16.34
CA ILE A 83 -2.85 9.89 -15.97
C ILE A 83 -3.12 11.22 -16.68
N ARG A 84 -4.19 11.27 -17.48
CA ARG A 84 -4.68 12.48 -18.16
C ARG A 84 -5.27 13.44 -17.12
N ARG A 85 -4.92 14.72 -17.23
CA ARG A 85 -5.03 15.77 -16.21
C ARG A 85 -6.04 16.84 -16.61
N ILE A 86 -6.75 17.46 -15.66
CA ILE A 86 -7.84 18.42 -15.90
C ILE A 86 -7.53 19.84 -15.38
N ASN A 87 -6.46 20.02 -14.61
CA ASN A 87 -6.00 21.36 -14.19
C ASN A 87 -4.49 21.58 -14.37
N ASN A 88 -4.13 22.42 -15.35
CA ASN A 88 -2.75 22.58 -15.81
C ASN A 88 -1.93 23.60 -15.00
N LYS A 89 -2.48 24.19 -13.92
CA LYS A 89 -1.81 25.25 -13.15
C LYS A 89 -0.73 24.72 -12.19
N GLY A 90 -0.91 23.51 -11.63
CA GLY A 90 0.04 22.86 -10.71
C GLY A 90 1.08 21.96 -11.40
N GLU A 91 0.86 21.60 -12.66
CA GLU A 91 1.67 20.61 -13.39
C GLU A 91 3.13 21.02 -13.54
N LYS A 92 3.40 22.31 -13.69
CA LYS A 92 4.77 22.86 -13.76
C LYS A 92 5.60 22.55 -12.50
N HIS A 93 4.92 22.22 -11.40
CA HIS A 93 5.51 21.90 -10.11
C HIS A 93 5.24 20.44 -9.68
N GLY A 94 4.68 19.61 -10.58
CA GLY A 94 4.39 18.20 -10.29
C GLY A 94 3.15 17.97 -9.43
N THR A 95 2.28 18.97 -9.26
CA THR A 95 1.05 18.85 -8.47
C THR A 95 -0.16 18.63 -9.36
N ILE A 96 -0.98 17.62 -9.03
CA ILE A 96 -2.27 17.35 -9.67
C ILE A 96 -3.36 17.44 -8.61
N THR A 97 -4.48 18.07 -8.96
CA THR A 97 -5.67 18.14 -8.08
C THR A 97 -6.83 17.48 -8.80
N ALA A 98 -7.26 16.31 -8.31
CA ALA A 98 -8.40 15.58 -8.83
C ALA A 98 -9.68 15.96 -8.08
N ARG A 99 -10.82 16.01 -8.79
CA ARG A 99 -12.15 16.11 -8.15
C ARG A 99 -12.91 14.81 -8.37
N VAL A 100 -13.25 14.13 -7.29
CA VAL A 100 -14.02 12.88 -7.35
C VAL A 100 -15.46 13.14 -6.90
N ARG A 101 -16.44 12.76 -7.74
CA ARG A 101 -17.85 12.70 -7.34
C ARG A 101 -18.24 11.24 -7.10
N ALA A 102 -18.96 10.98 -6.02
CA ALA A 102 -19.41 9.64 -5.65
C ALA A 102 -20.45 9.02 -6.61
N SER A 103 -21.02 9.78 -7.56
CA SER A 103 -22.16 9.34 -8.39
C SER A 103 -21.84 9.05 -9.86
N GLN A 104 -20.58 9.08 -10.27
CA GLN A 104 -20.16 8.86 -11.67
C GLN A 104 -18.86 8.05 -11.69
N ASP A 105 -18.83 6.96 -12.47
CA ASP A 105 -17.67 6.08 -12.71
C ASP A 105 -16.51 6.78 -13.46
N TYR A 106 -16.57 8.10 -13.59
CA TYR A 106 -15.60 8.92 -14.29
C TYR A 106 -14.87 9.81 -13.28
N TYR A 107 -13.58 9.53 -13.11
CA TYR A 107 -12.68 10.38 -12.36
C TYR A 107 -12.24 11.55 -13.26
N GLU A 108 -12.67 12.76 -12.93
CA GLU A 108 -12.09 13.97 -13.49
C GLU A 108 -10.81 14.31 -12.68
N ILE A 109 -9.66 13.81 -13.15
CA ILE A 109 -8.31 14.12 -12.66
C ILE A 109 -7.70 15.23 -13.48
#